data_AF-A0A951AJQ8-F1
#
_entry.id   AF-A0A951AJQ8-F1
#
_cell.length_a   1.000
_cell.length_b   1.000
_cell.length_c   1.000
_cell.angle_alpha   90.00
_cell.angle_beta   90.00
_cell.angle_gamma   90.00
#
_symmetry.space_group_name_H-M   'P 1'
#
loop_
_entity.id
_entity.type
_entity.pdbx_description
1 polymer ?
#
loop_
_entity_poly.entity_id
_entity_poly.type
_entity_poly.pdbx_seq_one_letter_code
_entity_poly.pdbx_strand_id
1 'polypeptide(L)' 'MGKILRRPTLFTVPEFALRMLPANEASLLLDSLRMIPEKALQTGFSFRFPDLRAALADVLA' A
#
# COMPACT_ATOMS: atom_id res chain seq x y z
N MET A 1 3.66 0.09 7.32
CA MET A 1 4.52 -1.08 7.56
C MET A 1 5.58 -0.80 8.62
N GLY A 2 6.68 -0.08 8.31
CA GLY A 2 7.82 0.09 9.23
C GLY A 2 7.49 0.62 10.63
N LYS A 3 6.57 1.60 10.74
CA LYS A 3 6.10 2.14 12.04
C LYS A 3 5.32 1.14 12.90
N ILE A 4 4.68 0.13 12.31
CA ILE A 4 3.86 -0.86 13.03
C ILE A 4 4.76 -2.00 13.51
N LEU A 5 5.69 -2.45 12.67
CA LEU A 5 6.65 -3.50 12.97
C LEU A 5 7.88 -3.02 13.77
N ARG A 6 7.92 -1.76 14.22
CA ARG A 6 9.10 -1.11 14.83
C ARG A 6 10.40 -1.29 14.01
N ARG A 7 10.29 -1.41 12.68
CA ARG A 7 11.45 -1.50 11.78
C ARG A 7 11.69 -0.17 11.08
N PRO A 8 12.82 0.51 11.33
CA PRO A 8 13.13 1.79 10.69
C PRO A 8 13.33 1.57 9.18
N THR A 9 12.38 2.05 8.37
CA THR A 9 12.45 2.08 6.91
C THR A 9 13.10 3.39 6.46
N LEU A 10 14.42 3.49 6.59
CA LEU A 10 15.20 4.69 6.26
C LEU A 10 15.68 4.71 4.80
N PHE A 11 15.74 3.56 4.15
CA PHE A 11 16.20 3.44 2.77
C PHE A 11 15.01 3.31 1.82
N THR A 12 14.93 4.21 0.86
CA THR A 12 14.02 4.10 -0.30
C THR A 12 14.70 3.26 -1.37
N VAL A 13 13.99 2.28 -1.92
CA VAL A 13 14.52 1.47 -3.03
C VAL A 13 14.60 2.34 -4.29
N PRO A 14 15.77 2.47 -4.93
CA PRO A 14 15.92 3.29 -6.13
C PRO A 14 15.23 2.64 -7.34
N GLU A 15 14.74 3.49 -8.24
CA GLU A 15 13.98 3.07 -9.43
C GLU A 15 14.74 2.08 -10.31
N PHE A 16 16.06 2.25 -10.49
CA PHE A 16 16.87 1.36 -11.32
C PHE A 16 16.89 -0.08 -10.77
N ALA A 17 16.85 -0.24 -9.45
CA ALA A 17 16.84 -1.56 -8.81
C ALA A 17 15.49 -2.25 -9.00
N LEU A 18 14.38 -1.49 -8.97
CA LEU A 18 13.04 -2.00 -9.27
C LEU A 18 12.89 -2.39 -10.74
N ARG A 19 13.55 -1.67 -11.66
CA ARG A 19 13.56 -1.98 -13.11
C ARG A 19 14.34 -3.25 -13.47
N MET A 20 15.12 -3.82 -12.55
CA MET A 20 15.77 -5.13 -12.75
C MET A 20 14.82 -6.32 -12.51
N LEU A 21 13.65 -6.07 -11.90
CA LEU A 21 12.60 -7.07 -11.74
C LEU A 21 11.90 -7.32 -13.10
N PRO A 22 11.27 -8.50 -13.28
CA PRO A 22 10.45 -8.76 -14.45
C PRO A 22 9.43 -7.62 -14.67
N ALA A 23 9.50 -6.98 -15.84
CA ALA A 23 8.80 -5.72 -16.14
C ALA A 23 7.26 -5.77 -16.02
N ASN A 24 6.69 -6.97 -15.89
CA ASN A 24 5.26 -7.16 -15.70
C ASN A 24 4.77 -6.64 -14.33
N GLU A 25 5.61 -6.66 -13.29
CA GLU A 25 5.24 -6.20 -11.93
C GLU A 25 5.81 -4.83 -11.58
N ALA A 26 6.93 -4.44 -12.20
CA ALA A 26 7.62 -3.19 -11.88
C ALA A 26 6.78 -1.94 -12.19
N SER A 27 6.02 -1.93 -13.29
CA SER A 27 5.21 -0.77 -13.69
C SER A 27 4.09 -0.48 -12.67
N LEU A 28 3.43 -1.51 -12.15
CA LEU A 28 2.39 -1.38 -11.12
C LEU A 28 2.91 -0.81 -9.80
N LEU A 29 4.16 -1.12 -9.45
CA LEU A 29 4.80 -0.62 -8.23
C LEU A 29 5.31 0.82 -8.38
N LEU A 30 5.64 1.23 -9.60
CA LEU A 30 6.15 2.56 -9.92
C LEU A 30 5.01 3.55 -10.22
N ASP A 31 3.85 3.06 -10.64
CA ASP A 31 2.66 3.89 -10.88
C ASP A 31 1.93 4.23 -9.57
N SER A 32 1.76 5.54 -9.33
CA SER A 32 0.94 6.02 -8.23
C SER A 32 -0.52 6.17 -8.66
N LEU A 33 -1.36 5.23 -8.24
CA LEU A 33 -2.80 5.27 -8.50
C LEU A 33 -3.53 5.83 -7.28
N ARG A 34 -4.04 7.06 -7.40
CA ARG A 34 -4.97 7.62 -6.41
C ARG A 34 -6.38 7.11 -6.67
N MET A 35 -6.77 6.04 -5.97
CA MET A 35 -8.11 5.47 -6.07
C MET A 35 -9.00 5.92 -4.90
N ILE A 36 -10.17 6.49 -5.21
CA ILE A 36 -11.19 6.87 -4.21
C ILE A 36 -12.40 5.95 -4.39
N PRO A 37 -12.83 5.20 -3.36
CA PRO A 37 -13.90 4.20 -3.50
C PRO A 37 -15.30 4.83 -3.42
N GLU A 38 -15.62 5.79 -4.30
CA GLU A 38 -16.89 6.54 -4.26
C GLU A 38 -18.12 5.64 -4.37
N LYS A 39 -18.10 4.68 -5.31
CA LYS A 39 -19.22 3.74 -5.50
C LYS A 39 -19.47 2.86 -4.29
N ALA A 40 -18.43 2.40 -3.61
CA ALA A 40 -18.58 1.57 -2.41
C ALA A 40 -19.19 2.38 -1.25
N LEU A 41 -18.75 3.62 -1.07
CA LEU A 41 -19.31 4.50 -0.04
C LEU A 41 -20.78 4.84 -0.33
N GLN A 42 -21.14 5.07 -1.60
CA GLN A 42 -22.51 5.38 -2.00
C GLN A 42 -23.49 4.20 -1.84
N THR A 43 -23.02 2.96 -1.92
CA THR A 43 -23.86 1.77 -1.71
C THR A 43 -24.05 1.42 -0.24
N GLY A 44 -23.55 2.26 0.69
CA GLY A 44 -23.63 2.01 2.14
C GLY A 44 -22.62 0.96 2.64
N PHE A 45 -21.63 0.59 1.82
CA PHE A 45 -20.59 -0.35 2.24
C PHE A 45 -19.73 0.26 3.34
N SER A 46 -19.71 -0.38 4.51
CA SER A 46 -18.89 0.02 5.65
C SER A 46 -17.57 -0.74 5.65
N PHE A 47 -16.46 -0.04 5.50
CA PHE A 47 -15.13 -0.64 5.58
C PHE A 47 -14.85 -1.09 7.02
N ARG A 48 -14.52 -2.37 7.20
CA ARG A 48 -14.06 -2.91 8.50
C ARG A 48 -12.83 -2.18 9.03
N PHE A 49 -11.95 -1.75 8.13
CA PHE A 49 -10.78 -0.95 8.44
C PHE A 49 -10.80 0.32 7.57
N PRO A 50 -11.35 1.44 8.08
CA PRO A 50 -11.41 2.69 7.32
C PRO A 50 -10.01 3.30 7.10
N ASP A 51 -9.08 3.00 8.00
CA ASP A 51 -7.72 3.52 7.97
C ASP A 51 -6.70 2.41 7.68
N LEU A 52 -5.72 2.73 6.84
CA LEU A 52 -4.60 1.84 6.52
C LEU A 52 -3.87 1.38 7.80
N ARG A 53 -3.71 2.26 8.78
CA ARG A 53 -3.05 1.90 10.06
C ARG A 53 -3.79 0.78 10.79
N ALA A 54 -5.12 0.82 10.83
CA ALA A 54 -5.93 -0.19 11.52
C ALA A 54 -5.82 -1.54 10.82
N ALA A 55 -5.92 -1.57 9.48
CA ALA A 55 -5.75 -2.78 8.70
C ALA A 55 -4.35 -3.40 8.85
N LEU A 56 -3.32 -2.54 8.85
CA LEU A 56 -1.94 -3.01 9.00
C LEU A 56 -1.61 -3.48 10.41
N ALA A 57 -2.27 -2.96 11.44
CA ALA A 57 -2.08 -3.45 12.81
C ALA A 57 -2.71 -4.83 13.00
N ASP A 58 -3.83 -5.12 12.34
CA ASP A 58 -4.52 -6.42 12.40
C ASP A 58 -3.74 -7.53 11.68
N VAL A 59 -3.24 -7.25 10.46
CA VAL A 59 -2.53 -8.26 9.64
C VAL A 59 -1.11 -8.54 10.13
N LEU A 60 -0.47 -7.59 10.80
CA LEU A 60 0.92 -7.69 11.27
C LEU A 60 1.05 -7.95 12.78
N ALA A 61 -0.06 -8.24 13.45
CA ALA A 61 -0.09 -8.65 14.86
C ALA A 61 0.54 -10.04 15.07
#